data_AF-A0A3G5FKY7-F1
#
_entry.id   AF-A0A3G5FKY7-F1
#
_cell.length_a   1.000
_cell.length_b   1.000
_cell.length_c   1.000
_cell.angle_alpha   90.00
_cell.angle_beta   90.00
_cell.angle_gamma   90.00
#
_symmetry.space_group_name_H-M   'P 1'
#
loop_
_entity.id
_entity.type
_entity.pdbx_description
1 polymer ?
#
loop_
_entity_poly.entity_id
_entity_poly.type
_entity_poly.pdbx_seq_one_letter_code
_entity_poly.pdbx_strand_id
1 'polypeptide(L)'
;MNTLLKDFKDRMHIFHDSEDDNLQGILDEAIDYIKDKTGLDDTDNRGRRLIMERGRYAYNDQLEFFEDNFLSELLGAAFINMEEDKNGE
;
A
#
# COMPACT_ATOMS: atom_id res chain seq x y z
N MET A 1 16.42 -7.72 6.67
CA MET A 1 15.01 -7.36 6.45
C MET A 1 14.99 -6.00 5.78
N ASN A 2 14.60 -5.93 4.51
CA ASN A 2 14.29 -4.64 3.90
C ASN A 2 12.92 -4.21 4.45
N THR A 3 12.90 -3.08 5.15
CA THR A 3 11.66 -2.47 5.66
C THR A 3 10.85 -1.91 4.48
N LEU A 4 9.52 -1.83 4.61
CA LEU A 4 8.64 -1.21 3.61
C LEU A 4 9.11 0.19 3.21
N LEU A 5 9.53 0.99 4.19
CA LEU A 5 10.14 2.31 3.97
C LEU A 5 11.37 2.26 3.06
N LYS A 6 12.27 1.28 3.26
CA LYS A 6 13.46 1.14 2.42
C LYS A 6 13.08 0.82 0.97
N ASP A 7 12.18 -0.13 0.76
CA ASP A 7 11.73 -0.48 -0.59
C ASP A 7 10.99 0.68 -1.27
N PHE A 8 10.24 1.47 -0.51
CA PHE A 8 9.59 2.68 -1.00
C PHE A 8 10.60 3.74 -1.42
N LYS A 9 11.60 4.02 -0.57
CA LYS A 9 12.71 4.94 -0.87
C LYS A 9 13.48 4.53 -2.12
N ASP A 10 13.84 3.24 -2.22
CA ASP A 10 14.52 2.67 -3.39
C ASP A 10 13.70 2.89 -4.67
N ARG A 11 12.38 2.69 -4.60
CA ARG A 11 11.45 2.89 -5.73
C ARG A 11 11.30 4.35 -6.14
N MET A 12 11.33 5.27 -5.16
CA MET A 12 11.19 6.71 -5.38
C MET A 12 12.52 7.41 -5.68
N HIS A 13 13.63 6.66 -5.71
CA HIS A 13 14.98 7.19 -5.86
C HIS A 13 15.38 8.20 -4.77
N ILE A 14 14.93 7.95 -3.53
CA ILE A 14 15.24 8.76 -2.35
C ILE A 14 16.35 8.07 -1.56
N PHE A 15 17.52 8.71 -1.47
CA PHE A 15 18.73 8.13 -0.86
C PHE A 15 19.15 8.77 0.46
N HIS A 16 18.36 9.72 0.96
CA HIS A 16 18.61 10.42 2.22
C HIS A 16 17.50 10.16 3.23
N ASP A 17 17.75 10.50 4.50
CA ASP A 17 16.87 10.17 5.61
C ASP A 17 16.09 11.38 6.16
N SER A 18 16.30 12.57 5.60
CA SER A 18 15.70 13.82 6.11
C SER A 18 14.17 13.89 6.05
N GLU A 19 13.54 12.98 5.31
CA GLU A 19 12.09 12.89 5.13
C GLU A 19 11.51 11.55 5.59
N ASP A 20 12.29 10.72 6.28
CA ASP A 20 11.87 9.37 6.67
C ASP A 20 10.62 9.36 7.53
N ASP A 21 10.49 10.29 8.47
CA ASP A 21 9.29 10.40 9.32
C ASP A 21 8.03 10.72 8.49
N ASN A 22 8.17 11.57 7.46
CA ASN A 22 7.08 11.90 6.54
C ASN A 22 6.72 10.71 5.64
N LEU A 23 7.73 10.05 5.07
CA LEU A 23 7.55 8.85 4.25
C LEU A 23 6.91 7.72 5.05
N GLN A 24 7.30 7.54 6.31
CA GLN A 24 6.69 6.56 7.19
C GLN A 24 5.23 6.88 7.46
N GLY A 25 4.89 8.15 7.72
CA GLY A 25 3.49 8.57 7.88
C GLY A 25 2.63 8.29 6.64
N ILE A 26 3.15 8.57 5.45
CA ILE A 26 2.48 8.24 4.17
C ILE A 26 2.22 6.74 4.04
N LEU A 27 3.21 5.91 4.43
CA LEU A 27 3.10 4.46 4.33
C LEU A 27 2.15 3.87 5.39
N ASP A 28 2.15 4.40 6.60
CA ASP A 28 1.24 3.98 7.67
C ASP A 28 -0.21 4.25 7.27
N GLU A 29 -0.52 5.46 6.76
CA GLU A 29 -1.84 5.76 6.21
C GLU A 29 -2.23 4.85 5.04
N ALA A 30 -1.25 4.47 4.20
CA ALA A 30 -1.49 3.56 3.10
C ALA A 30 -1.76 2.12 3.56
N ILE A 31 -1.08 1.65 4.61
CA ILE A 31 -1.32 0.34 5.22
C ILE A 31 -2.75 0.28 5.75
N ASP A 32 -3.16 1.25 6.58
CA ASP A 32 -4.49 1.28 7.17
C ASP A 32 -5.57 1.30 6.08
N TYR A 33 -5.38 2.16 5.07
CA TYR A 33 -6.30 2.26 3.95
C TYR A 33 -6.50 0.94 3.19
N ILE A 34 -5.40 0.28 2.83
CA ILE A 34 -5.46 -0.96 2.04
C ILE A 34 -6.01 -2.10 2.87
N LYS A 35 -5.65 -2.16 4.16
CA LYS A 35 -6.19 -3.17 5.08
C LYS A 35 -7.69 -3.01 5.27
N ASP A 36 -8.18 -1.80 5.46
CA ASP A 36 -9.62 -1.53 5.60
C ASP A 36 -10.42 -1.88 4.34
N LYS A 37 -9.84 -1.66 3.16
CA LYS A 37 -10.52 -1.90 1.88
C LYS A 37 -10.49 -3.36 1.44
N THR A 38 -9.41 -4.08 1.76
CA THR A 38 -9.11 -5.37 1.14
C THR A 38 -8.88 -6.51 2.13
N GLY A 39 -8.65 -6.19 3.42
CA GLY A 39 -8.19 -7.15 4.43
C GLY A 39 -6.69 -7.45 4.37
N LEU A 40 -5.98 -7.01 3.32
CA LEU A 40 -4.56 -7.30 3.11
C LEU A 40 -3.65 -6.23 3.74
N ASP A 41 -2.48 -6.66 4.21
CA ASP A 41 -1.41 -5.78 4.70
C ASP A 41 -0.12 -5.97 3.88
N ASP A 42 1.00 -5.43 4.37
CA ASP A 42 2.28 -5.46 3.68
C ASP A 42 2.97 -6.84 3.70
N THR A 43 2.38 -7.84 4.36
CA THR A 43 2.83 -9.23 4.36
C THR A 43 2.34 -10.01 3.13
N ASP A 44 1.21 -9.61 2.53
CA ASP A 44 0.74 -10.11 1.22
C ASP A 44 1.36 -9.27 0.09
N ASN A 45 1.84 -9.92 -0.98
CA ASN A 45 2.49 -9.23 -2.10
C ASN A 45 1.56 -8.22 -2.82
N ARG A 46 0.25 -8.50 -2.91
CA ARG A 46 -0.76 -7.59 -3.47
C ARG A 46 -1.01 -6.42 -2.54
N GLY A 47 -1.15 -6.68 -1.25
CA GLY A 47 -1.28 -5.64 -0.22
C GLY A 47 -0.08 -4.71 -0.24
N ARG A 48 1.14 -5.26 -0.14
CA ARG A 48 2.40 -4.51 -0.26
C ARG A 48 2.46 -3.65 -1.51
N ARG A 49 2.09 -4.19 -2.68
CA ARG A 49 2.08 -3.43 -3.93
C ARG A 49 1.12 -2.25 -3.85
N LEU A 50 -0.12 -2.47 -3.43
CA LEU A 50 -1.13 -1.41 -3.34
C LEU A 50 -0.73 -0.31 -2.35
N ILE A 51 -0.12 -0.68 -1.22
CA ILE A 51 0.43 0.25 -0.23
C ILE A 51 1.52 1.13 -0.87
N MET A 52 2.47 0.52 -1.59
CA MET A 52 3.51 1.28 -2.30
C MET A 52 2.95 2.19 -3.40
N GLU A 53 1.91 1.76 -4.12
CA GLU A 53 1.25 2.61 -5.12
C GLU A 53 0.55 3.80 -4.47
N ARG A 54 -0.27 3.56 -3.44
CA ARG A 54 -0.97 4.65 -2.72
C ARG A 54 0.02 5.64 -2.13
N GLY A 55 1.10 5.13 -1.51
CA GLY A 55 2.19 5.95 -1.00
C GLY A 55 2.83 6.83 -2.08
N ARG A 56 3.04 6.29 -3.30
CA ARG A 56 3.56 7.09 -4.43
C ARG A 56 2.60 8.21 -4.82
N TYR A 57 1.30 7.91 -4.91
CA TYR A 57 0.31 8.92 -5.26
C TYR A 57 0.23 10.01 -4.19
N ALA A 58 0.27 9.66 -2.91
CA ALA A 58 0.32 10.63 -1.81
C ALA A 58 1.58 11.51 -1.86
N TYR A 59 2.76 10.89 -2.02
CA TYR A 59 4.03 11.63 -2.10
C TYR A 59 4.10 12.60 -3.30
N ASN A 60 3.45 12.25 -4.41
CA ASN A 60 3.43 13.07 -5.63
C ASN A 60 2.25 14.07 -5.69
N ASP A 61 1.53 14.30 -4.57
CA ASP A 61 0.34 15.16 -4.53
C ASP A 61 -0.74 14.77 -5.56
N GLN A 62 -0.98 13.46 -5.68
CA GLN A 62 -1.89 12.85 -6.66
C GLN A 62 -2.91 11.90 -6.02
N LEU A 63 -3.02 11.88 -4.68
CA LEU A 63 -3.81 10.87 -3.95
C LEU A 63 -5.26 10.74 -4.44
N GLU A 64 -5.86 11.83 -4.93
CA GLU A 64 -7.22 11.85 -5.48
C GLU A 64 -7.43 10.89 -6.67
N PHE A 65 -6.37 10.55 -7.41
CA PHE A 65 -6.45 9.66 -8.57
C PHE A 65 -6.24 8.19 -8.23
N PHE A 66 -5.88 7.87 -6.98
CA PHE A 66 -5.49 6.51 -6.61
C PHE A 66 -6.65 5.52 -6.73
N GLU A 67 -7.79 5.83 -6.11
CA GLU A 67 -8.97 4.95 -6.10
C GLU A 67 -9.45 4.65 -7.52
N ASP A 68 -9.61 5.67 -8.37
CA ASP A 68 -10.05 5.48 -9.75
C ASP A 68 -9.09 4.60 -10.57
N ASN A 69 -7.78 4.78 -10.38
CA ASN A 69 -6.77 4.04 -11.14
C ASN A 69 -6.56 2.60 -10.67
N PHE A 70 -6.91 2.27 -9.41
CA PHE A 70 -6.69 0.95 -8.80
C PHE A 70 -7.97 0.27 -8.35
N LEU A 71 -9.15 0.79 -8.72
CA LEU A 71 -10.45 0.26 -8.29
C LEU A 71 -10.60 -1.23 -8.59
N SER A 72 -10.15 -1.68 -9.77
CA SER A 72 -10.27 -3.08 -10.18
C SER A 72 -9.40 -4.00 -9.31
N GLU A 73 -8.17 -3.58 -9.01
CA GLU A 73 -7.26 -4.30 -8.13
C GLU A 73 -7.74 -4.32 -6.68
N LEU A 74 -8.28 -3.20 -6.17
CA LEU A 74 -8.85 -3.11 -4.83
C LEU A 74 -10.04 -4.07 -4.67
N LEU A 75 -10.97 -4.07 -5.62
CA LEU A 75 -12.10 -5.00 -5.62
C LEU A 75 -11.63 -6.45 -5.73
N GLY A 76 -10.71 -6.75 -6.65
CA GLY A 76 -10.17 -8.10 -6.81
C GLY A 76 -9.47 -8.62 -5.55
N ALA A 77 -8.69 -7.77 -4.88
CA ALA A 77 -8.03 -8.11 -3.62
C ALA A 77 -9.06 -8.40 -2.51
N ALA A 78 -10.07 -7.55 -2.35
CA ALA A 78 -11.11 -7.73 -1.35
C ALA A 78 -11.91 -9.03 -1.54
N PHE A 79 -12.27 -9.37 -2.79
CA PHE A 79 -13.00 -10.60 -3.08
C PHE A 79 -12.20 -11.86 -2.77
N ILE A 80 -10.92 -11.90 -3.16
CA ILE A 80 -10.08 -13.08 -2.91
C ILE A 80 -9.90 -13.29 -1.40
N ASN A 81 -9.67 -12.22 -0.64
CA ASN A 81 -9.54 -12.33 0.81
C ASN A 81 -10.82 -12.89 1.46
N MET A 82 -12.00 -12.45 1.01
CA MET A 82 -13.27 -12.98 1.50
C MET A 82 -13.51 -14.46 1.16
N GLU A 83 -12.98 -14.97 0.05
CA GLU A 83 -13.07 -16.40 -0.28
C GLU A 83 -12.09 -17.23 0.53
N GLU A 84 -10.89 -16.71 0.79
CA GLU A 84 -9.91 -17.37 1.67
C GLU A 84 -10.44 -17.51 3.10
N ASP A 85 -11.05 -16.45 3.65
CA ASP A 85 -11.67 -16.47 4.98
C ASP A 85 -12.78 -17.54 5.09
N LYS A 86 -13.60 -17.70 4.05
CA LYS A 86 -14.70 -18.69 4.03
C LYS A 86 -14.25 -20.14 3.85
N ASN A 87 -13.09 -20.35 3.24
CA ASN A 87 -12.56 -21.69 2.97
C ASN A 87 -11.58 -22.17 4.06
N GLY A 88 -11.20 -21.29 4.99
CA GLY A 88 -10.33 -21.58 6.13
C GLY A 88 -11.05 -21.95 7.43
N GLU A 89 -12.38 -21.87 7.47
CA GLU A 89 -13.26 -22.39 8.55
C GLU A 89 -13.73 -23.83 8.25
#